data_AF-A0A9R1ESL7-F1
#
_entry.id   AF-A0A9R1ESL7-F1
#
_cell.length_a   1.000
_cell.length_b   1.000
_cell.length_c   1.000
_cell.angle_alpha   90.00
_cell.angle_beta   90.00
_cell.angle_gamma   90.00
#
_symmetry.space_group_name_H-M   'P 1'
#
loop_
_entity.id
_entity.type
_entity.pdbx_description
1 polymer ?
#
loop_
_entity_poly.entity_id
_entity_poly.type
_entity_poly.pdbx_seq_one_letter_code
_entity_poly.pdbx_strand_id
1 'polypeptide(L)'
;MSRWRAVASRLSAPHLLSRAFSKPPPLLPQPLSRTFSKAAASAAATSHSPSAASSAGPRPEVRLNSMFLSKPSSLALPPDSPLRAEDPHYEGIKRLMLTLLLFYSKQSKSIRGANAVYHRITSHVDKPDIYEVFQLEKTFKTTFSLLVLHMWLVLRRLKEEGKDGVKFGQYIYETYNHDVELRVSKAGVNLLLTKWMKELEKIFYGNIVKYDTAISPEASQDDLVNVIWRNVYADEGSEPMDAAATPAVQALARYTRREATCLSLTDKEALFSGNFKFTTVVPTVPSPVKQPSPAQ
;
A
#
# COMPACT_ATOMS: atom_id res chain seq x y z
N MET A 1 -22.72 12.86 -4.30
CA MET A 1 -22.93 11.41 -4.50
C MET A 1 -21.63 10.80 -5.01
N SER A 2 -21.01 9.90 -4.22
CA SER A 2 -19.60 9.49 -4.36
C SER A 2 -19.29 8.85 -5.72
N ARG A 3 -18.31 9.40 -6.46
CA ARG A 3 -17.77 8.86 -7.72
C ARG A 3 -17.39 7.37 -7.60
N TRP A 4 -17.01 6.91 -6.40
CA TRP A 4 -16.74 5.50 -6.11
C TRP A 4 -17.97 4.57 -6.20
N ARG A 5 -19.19 5.00 -5.86
CA ARG A 5 -20.40 4.15 -6.04
C ARG A 5 -20.65 3.85 -7.52
N ALA A 6 -20.33 4.79 -8.40
CA ALA A 6 -20.44 4.64 -9.86
C ALA A 6 -19.30 3.80 -10.46
N VAL A 7 -18.15 3.70 -9.78
CA VAL A 7 -17.01 2.87 -10.18
C VAL A 7 -17.15 1.45 -9.64
N ALA A 8 -17.56 1.28 -8.37
CA ALA A 8 -17.87 0.00 -7.76
C ALA A 8 -19.03 -0.72 -8.47
N SER A 9 -20.03 0.00 -8.97
CA SER A 9 -21.10 -0.57 -9.81
C SER A 9 -20.60 -1.01 -11.20
N ARG A 10 -19.62 -0.30 -11.77
CA ARG A 10 -18.98 -0.68 -13.06
C ARG A 10 -18.00 -1.85 -12.93
N LEU A 11 -17.46 -2.07 -11.74
CA LEU A 11 -16.57 -3.18 -11.41
C LEU A 11 -17.32 -4.50 -11.08
N SER A 12 -18.66 -4.51 -11.19
CA SER A 12 -19.52 -5.65 -10.84
C SER A 12 -20.07 -6.43 -12.06
N ALA A 13 -19.65 -6.11 -13.30
CA ALA A 13 -20.15 -6.79 -14.50
C ALA A 13 -19.01 -7.22 -15.45
N PRO A 14 -18.84 -8.54 -15.72
CA PRO A 14 -17.70 -9.06 -16.49
C PRO A 14 -17.71 -8.71 -18.00
N HIS A 15 -18.85 -8.30 -18.58
CA HIS A 15 -18.96 -8.09 -20.03
C HIS A 15 -18.86 -6.63 -20.51
N LEU A 16 -18.71 -5.65 -19.61
CA LEU A 16 -18.61 -4.22 -19.97
C LEU A 16 -17.18 -3.66 -19.97
N LEU A 17 -16.19 -4.48 -19.60
CA LEU A 17 -14.76 -4.13 -19.74
C LEU A 17 -14.29 -4.02 -21.20
N SER A 18 -15.05 -4.55 -22.17
CA SER A 18 -14.67 -4.51 -23.59
C SER A 18 -15.15 -3.23 -24.32
N ARG A 19 -16.32 -2.69 -23.97
CA ARG A 19 -17.00 -1.66 -24.79
C ARG A 19 -16.80 -0.22 -24.33
N ALA A 20 -16.42 0.02 -23.07
CA ALA A 20 -16.04 1.35 -22.58
C ALA A 20 -14.58 1.73 -22.92
N PHE A 21 -13.81 0.78 -23.45
CA PHE A 21 -12.35 0.86 -23.63
C PHE A 21 -11.91 0.78 -25.11
N SER A 22 -12.84 0.87 -26.07
CA SER A 22 -12.55 0.80 -27.51
C SER A 22 -12.06 2.12 -28.13
N LYS A 23 -11.85 3.18 -27.34
CA LYS A 23 -11.35 4.47 -27.84
C LYS A 23 -9.93 4.71 -27.31
N PRO A 24 -8.91 4.86 -28.18
CA PRO A 24 -7.55 5.11 -27.72
C PRO A 24 -7.53 6.44 -26.93
N PRO A 25 -6.81 6.50 -25.79
CA PRO A 25 -6.69 7.74 -25.04
C PRO A 25 -5.96 8.79 -25.89
N PRO A 26 -6.38 10.06 -25.86
CA PRO A 26 -5.63 11.13 -26.50
C PRO A 26 -4.26 11.27 -25.83
N LEU A 27 -3.23 11.50 -26.65
CA LEU A 27 -1.85 11.77 -26.23
C LEU A 27 -1.82 12.87 -25.15
N LEU A 28 -1.06 12.62 -24.09
CA LEU A 28 -0.90 13.54 -22.96
C LEU A 28 -0.22 14.85 -23.41
N PRO A 29 -0.72 16.04 -22.99
CA PRO A 29 0.04 17.27 -23.08
C PRO A 29 1.22 17.27 -22.09
N GLN A 30 2.25 18.06 -22.41
CA GLN A 30 3.61 18.05 -21.85
C GLN A 30 3.92 18.65 -20.45
N PRO A 31 3.02 19.18 -19.58
CA PRO A 31 3.47 19.99 -18.43
C PRO A 31 3.89 19.20 -17.16
N LEU A 32 3.81 17.86 -17.16
CA LEU A 32 4.01 17.02 -15.96
C LEU A 32 5.47 16.61 -15.67
N SER A 33 6.38 16.68 -16.65
CA SER A 33 7.79 16.29 -16.47
C SER A 33 8.60 17.33 -15.68
N ARG A 34 8.37 18.63 -15.92
CA ARG A 34 9.02 19.71 -15.15
C ARG A 34 8.58 19.78 -13.68
N THR A 35 7.49 19.11 -13.30
CA THR A 35 6.85 19.28 -12.00
C THR A 35 7.26 18.21 -10.97
N PHE A 36 7.43 16.94 -11.36
CA PHE A 36 8.08 15.93 -10.50
C PHE A 36 9.56 16.26 -10.26
N SER A 37 10.30 16.69 -11.29
CA SER A 37 11.69 17.13 -11.13
C SER A 37 11.84 18.37 -10.24
N LYS A 38 10.87 19.30 -10.22
CA LYS A 38 10.91 20.49 -9.34
C LYS A 38 10.64 20.16 -7.88
N ALA A 39 9.69 19.27 -7.59
CA ALA A 39 9.43 18.83 -6.22
C ALA A 39 10.60 17.98 -5.67
N ALA A 40 11.19 17.12 -6.51
CA ALA A 40 12.39 16.35 -6.17
C ALA A 40 13.63 17.25 -5.98
N ALA A 41 13.86 18.23 -6.87
CA ALA A 41 14.97 19.19 -6.74
C ALA A 41 14.83 20.12 -5.53
N SER A 42 13.61 20.53 -5.17
CA SER A 42 13.35 21.33 -3.96
C SER A 42 13.57 20.53 -2.66
N ALA A 43 13.32 19.22 -2.68
CA ALA A 43 13.59 18.33 -1.55
C ALA A 43 15.08 17.98 -1.41
N ALA A 44 15.79 17.83 -2.53
CA ALA A 44 17.25 17.62 -2.54
C ALA A 44 18.01 18.85 -2.01
N ALA A 45 17.56 20.08 -2.33
CA ALA A 45 18.21 21.32 -1.91
C ALA A 45 18.18 21.61 -0.39
N THR A 46 17.34 20.90 0.38
CA THR A 46 17.21 21.09 1.84
C THR A 46 17.95 20.04 2.68
N SER A 47 18.70 19.13 2.06
CA SER A 47 19.37 18.02 2.76
C SER A 47 20.84 17.85 2.38
N HIS A 48 21.65 18.91 2.48
CA HIS A 48 23.12 18.80 2.43
C HIS A 48 23.77 19.44 3.66
N SER A 49 24.19 18.58 4.59
CA SER A 49 25.36 18.80 5.44
C SER A 49 26.19 17.51 5.40
N PRO A 50 27.52 17.59 5.19
CA PRO A 50 28.35 16.40 5.04
C PRO A 50 28.61 15.81 6.42
N SER A 51 28.06 14.64 6.71
CA SER A 51 28.41 13.88 7.90
C SER A 51 29.23 12.65 7.51
N ALA A 52 30.27 12.43 8.30
CA ALA A 52 31.43 11.59 8.06
C ALA A 52 31.11 10.12 7.80
N ALA A 53 32.00 9.49 7.02
CA ALA A 53 32.02 8.07 6.74
C ALA A 53 32.02 7.25 8.05
N SER A 54 30.93 6.55 8.32
CA SER A 54 30.89 5.49 9.33
C SER A 54 30.96 4.14 8.62
N SER A 55 31.98 3.36 8.95
CA SER A 55 32.22 1.99 8.51
C SER A 55 31.01 1.08 8.80
N ALA A 56 30.26 0.73 7.75
CA ALA A 56 29.22 -0.29 7.83
C ALA A 56 29.85 -1.68 7.70
N GLY A 57 29.67 -2.54 8.71
CA GLY A 57 29.99 -3.97 8.62
C GLY A 57 29.16 -4.67 7.53
N PRO A 58 29.43 -5.95 7.22
CA PRO A 58 28.78 -6.65 6.11
C PRO A 58 27.28 -6.76 6.39
N ARG A 59 26.45 -6.06 5.61
CA ARG A 59 24.99 -6.26 5.63
C ARG A 59 24.67 -7.67 5.12
N PRO A 60 23.70 -8.38 5.72
CA PRO A 60 23.24 -9.64 5.18
C PRO A 60 22.78 -9.44 3.73
N GLU A 61 23.39 -10.17 2.80
CA GLU A 61 23.03 -10.10 1.38
C GLU A 61 21.61 -10.65 1.20
N VAL A 62 20.66 -9.77 0.86
CA VAL A 62 19.26 -10.14 0.68
C VAL A 62 19.11 -10.93 -0.63
N ARG A 63 18.95 -12.25 -0.52
CA ARG A 63 18.70 -13.12 -1.67
C ARG A 63 17.24 -13.02 -2.14
N LEU A 64 17.00 -12.05 -3.03
CA LEU A 64 15.68 -11.76 -3.61
C LEU A 64 15.01 -12.95 -4.31
N ASN A 65 15.81 -13.84 -4.90
CA ASN A 65 15.31 -15.02 -5.62
C ASN A 65 14.76 -16.12 -4.69
N SER A 66 15.22 -16.17 -3.43
CA SER A 66 14.74 -17.12 -2.43
C SER A 66 13.66 -16.56 -1.51
N MET A 67 13.35 -15.27 -1.63
CA MET A 67 12.35 -14.61 -0.80
C MET A 67 10.95 -15.07 -1.19
N PHE A 68 10.06 -15.22 -0.21
CA PHE A 68 8.64 -15.49 -0.42
C PHE A 68 8.30 -16.88 -1.02
N LEU A 69 9.23 -17.84 -0.96
CA LEU A 69 9.00 -19.23 -1.40
C LEU A 69 8.15 -20.06 -0.43
N SER A 70 8.00 -19.62 0.81
CA SER A 70 7.10 -20.24 1.80
C SER A 70 5.65 -20.22 1.30
N LYS A 71 4.89 -21.28 1.58
CA LYS A 71 3.47 -21.35 1.21
C LYS A 71 2.70 -20.13 1.74
N PRO A 72 1.80 -19.53 0.93
CA PRO A 72 0.89 -18.50 1.40
C PRO A 72 0.06 -18.93 2.61
N SER A 73 -0.09 -18.00 3.56
CA SER A 73 -0.84 -18.16 4.80
C SER A 73 -1.59 -16.86 5.12
N SER A 74 -2.57 -16.92 6.01
CA SER A 74 -3.28 -15.72 6.49
C SER A 74 -2.30 -14.68 7.04
N LEU A 75 -2.62 -13.39 6.83
CA LEU A 75 -1.92 -12.24 7.42
C LEU A 75 -2.52 -11.82 8.77
N ALA A 76 -3.55 -12.52 9.26
CA ALA A 76 -4.18 -12.22 10.53
C ALA A 76 -3.13 -12.24 11.65
N LEU A 77 -3.19 -11.23 12.51
CA LEU A 77 -2.38 -11.21 13.71
C LEU A 77 -2.84 -12.34 14.63
N PRO A 78 -1.91 -13.04 15.30
CA PRO A 78 -2.25 -13.96 16.39
C PRO A 78 -3.09 -13.27 17.47
N PRO A 79 -3.99 -13.98 18.19
CA PRO A 79 -4.81 -13.40 19.26
C PRO A 79 -4.02 -12.74 20.40
N ASP A 80 -2.81 -13.23 20.66
CA ASP A 80 -1.87 -12.79 21.70
C ASP A 80 -0.90 -11.69 21.23
N SER A 81 -1.02 -11.24 19.97
CA SER A 81 -0.11 -10.25 19.41
C SER A 81 -0.32 -8.86 20.05
N PRO A 82 0.75 -8.21 20.56
CA PRO A 82 0.66 -6.87 21.14
C PRO A 82 0.32 -5.79 20.10
N LEU A 83 0.37 -6.15 18.81
CA LEU A 83 0.04 -5.24 17.73
C LEU A 83 -1.46 -5.19 17.46
N ARG A 84 -2.30 -6.04 18.07
CA ARG A 84 -3.73 -6.06 17.79
C ARG A 84 -4.39 -4.73 18.14
N ALA A 85 -5.29 -4.29 17.27
CA ALA A 85 -6.24 -3.23 17.58
C ALA A 85 -7.36 -3.83 18.44
N GLU A 86 -7.43 -3.39 19.70
CA GLU A 86 -8.54 -3.68 20.60
C GLU A 86 -9.51 -2.51 20.62
N ASP A 87 -10.79 -2.80 20.42
CA ASP A 87 -11.84 -1.81 20.67
C ASP A 87 -11.96 -1.65 22.19
N PRO A 88 -11.77 -0.43 22.75
CA PRO A 88 -11.83 -0.25 24.20
C PRO A 88 -13.22 -0.61 24.72
N HIS A 89 -13.27 -1.61 25.61
CA HIS A 89 -14.49 -2.05 26.26
C HIS A 89 -14.72 -1.23 27.53
N TYR A 90 -15.64 -0.26 27.48
CA TYR A 90 -16.02 0.53 28.64
C TYR A 90 -17.23 -0.09 29.34
N GLU A 91 -17.26 -0.06 30.68
CA GLU A 91 -18.37 -0.54 31.51
C GLU A 91 -19.14 0.59 32.23
N GLY A 92 -20.31 0.25 32.76
CA GLY A 92 -21.13 1.14 33.59
C GLY A 92 -21.61 2.41 32.90
N ILE A 93 -21.59 3.53 33.62
CA ILE A 93 -22.10 4.84 33.15
C ILE A 93 -21.33 5.31 31.91
N LYS A 94 -20.02 5.02 31.81
CA LYS A 94 -19.20 5.35 30.64
C LYS A 94 -19.71 4.64 29.38
N ARG A 95 -20.09 3.35 29.51
CA ARG A 95 -20.71 2.60 28.40
C ARG A 95 -22.02 3.24 27.96
N LEU A 96 -22.88 3.60 28.91
CA LEU A 96 -24.18 4.21 28.64
C LEU A 96 -24.01 5.55 27.89
N MET A 97 -23.12 6.41 28.39
CA MET A 97 -22.80 7.71 27.76
C MET A 97 -22.22 7.53 26.35
N LEU A 98 -21.23 6.64 26.16
CA LEU A 98 -20.65 6.39 24.84
C LEU A 98 -21.64 5.76 23.87
N THR A 99 -22.56 4.93 24.36
CA THR A 99 -23.66 4.38 23.56
C THR A 99 -24.59 5.50 23.09
N LEU A 100 -24.95 6.43 23.98
CA LEU A 100 -25.76 7.60 23.64
C LEU A 100 -25.07 8.51 22.61
N LEU A 101 -23.74 8.64 22.70
CA LEU A 101 -22.90 9.36 21.73
C LEU A 101 -22.59 8.57 20.44
N LEU A 102 -23.29 7.47 20.17
CA LEU A 102 -23.13 6.63 18.97
C LEU A 102 -21.73 6.00 18.78
N PHE A 103 -20.90 5.94 19.82
CA PHE A 103 -19.55 5.35 19.76
C PHE A 103 -19.55 3.86 19.35
N TYR A 104 -20.59 3.14 19.75
CA TYR A 104 -20.77 1.72 19.42
C TYR A 104 -21.60 1.47 18.15
N SER A 105 -21.98 2.53 17.42
CA SER A 105 -22.69 2.40 16.14
C SER A 105 -21.84 1.64 15.11
N LYS A 106 -22.51 0.94 14.17
CA LYS A 106 -21.84 0.22 13.06
C LYS A 106 -20.89 1.15 12.30
N GLN A 107 -21.30 2.41 12.08
CA GLN A 107 -20.49 3.41 11.40
C GLN A 107 -19.24 3.82 12.18
N SER A 108 -19.37 4.11 13.48
CA SER A 108 -18.20 4.48 14.30
C SER A 108 -17.17 3.35 14.37
N LYS A 109 -17.63 2.10 14.56
CA LYS A 109 -16.76 0.91 14.50
C LYS A 109 -16.06 0.78 13.15
N SER A 110 -16.79 0.95 12.04
CA SER A 110 -16.20 0.90 10.69
C SER A 110 -15.15 1.99 10.46
N ILE A 111 -15.34 3.20 10.97
CA ILE A 111 -14.34 4.27 10.84
C ILE A 111 -13.06 3.93 11.61
N ARG A 112 -13.18 3.42 12.85
CA ARG A 112 -12.01 2.97 13.63
C ARG A 112 -11.27 1.83 12.95
N GLY A 113 -12.00 0.82 12.49
CA GLY A 113 -11.44 -0.29 11.72
C GLY A 113 -10.72 0.22 10.47
N ALA A 114 -11.33 1.12 9.70
CA ALA A 114 -10.71 1.67 8.50
C ALA A 114 -9.42 2.44 8.80
N ASN A 115 -9.38 3.22 9.89
CA ASN A 115 -8.17 3.89 10.35
C ASN A 115 -7.08 2.89 10.77
N ALA A 116 -7.45 1.82 11.48
CA ALA A 116 -6.51 0.76 11.84
C ALA A 116 -5.93 0.07 10.60
N VAL A 117 -6.76 -0.23 9.61
CA VAL A 117 -6.34 -0.82 8.33
C VAL A 117 -5.40 0.12 7.57
N TYR A 118 -5.75 1.40 7.46
CA TYR A 118 -4.88 2.38 6.79
C TYR A 118 -3.54 2.53 7.51
N HIS A 119 -3.55 2.51 8.85
CA HIS A 119 -2.33 2.51 9.65
C HIS A 119 -1.46 1.26 9.40
N ARG A 120 -2.04 0.07 9.12
CA ARG A 120 -1.24 -1.10 8.69
C ARG A 120 -0.55 -0.87 7.36
N ILE A 121 -1.21 -0.19 6.42
CA ILE A 121 -0.64 0.15 5.12
C ILE A 121 0.52 1.12 5.31
N THR A 122 0.31 2.24 5.99
CA THR A 122 1.36 3.26 6.17
C THR A 122 2.51 2.76 7.03
N SER A 123 2.25 2.05 8.13
CA SER A 123 3.31 1.46 8.97
C SER A 123 4.12 0.38 8.27
N HIS A 124 3.62 -0.21 7.18
CA HIS A 124 4.39 -1.10 6.32
C HIS A 124 5.17 -0.31 5.26
N VAL A 125 4.51 0.61 4.54
CA VAL A 125 5.11 1.39 3.45
C VAL A 125 6.16 2.39 3.93
N ASP A 126 6.05 2.93 5.14
CA ASP A 126 7.00 3.94 5.63
C ASP A 126 8.30 3.33 6.20
N LYS A 127 8.38 2.00 6.36
CA LYS A 127 9.57 1.30 6.87
C LYS A 127 10.73 1.33 5.87
N PRO A 128 11.97 1.62 6.30
CA PRO A 128 13.14 1.61 5.41
C PRO A 128 13.34 0.28 4.67
N ASP A 129 13.09 -0.84 5.36
CA ASP A 129 13.32 -2.20 4.85
C ASP A 129 12.69 -2.47 3.48
N ILE A 130 11.48 -1.96 3.20
CA ILE A 130 10.80 -2.18 1.92
C ILE A 130 11.52 -1.49 0.76
N TYR A 131 12.11 -0.33 1.02
CA TYR A 131 12.89 0.42 0.03
C TYR A 131 14.24 -0.26 -0.21
N GLU A 132 14.91 -0.70 0.85
CA GLU A 132 16.19 -1.39 0.75
C GLU A 132 16.08 -2.73 0.02
N VAL A 133 15.12 -3.58 0.42
CA VAL A 133 14.92 -4.91 -0.17
C VAL A 133 14.55 -4.81 -1.65
N PHE A 134 13.65 -3.88 -2.00
CA PHE A 134 13.23 -3.72 -3.39
C PHE A 134 14.06 -2.70 -4.18
N GLN A 135 15.21 -2.27 -3.66
CA GLN A 135 16.12 -1.34 -4.34
C GLN A 135 15.42 -0.05 -4.83
N LEU A 136 14.50 0.47 -4.03
CA LEU A 136 13.77 1.70 -4.29
C LEU A 136 14.45 2.85 -3.55
N GLU A 137 14.67 3.97 -4.23
CA GLU A 137 14.99 5.22 -3.53
C GLU A 137 13.76 5.71 -2.77
N LYS A 138 13.93 6.16 -1.52
CA LYS A 138 12.81 6.68 -0.71
C LYS A 138 12.46 8.11 -1.13
N THR A 139 11.60 8.23 -2.12
CA THR A 139 11.08 9.50 -2.64
C THR A 139 9.56 9.58 -2.47
N PHE A 140 8.96 10.76 -2.67
CA PHE A 140 7.50 10.88 -2.68
C PHE A 140 6.86 9.97 -3.73
N LYS A 141 7.46 9.88 -4.94
CA LYS A 141 6.96 9.05 -6.04
C LYS A 141 6.90 7.57 -5.63
N THR A 142 8.01 7.01 -5.17
CA THR A 142 8.09 5.59 -4.81
C THR A 142 7.22 5.27 -3.60
N THR A 143 7.19 6.17 -2.60
CA THR A 143 6.29 6.06 -1.44
C THR A 143 4.82 6.05 -1.87
N PHE A 144 4.42 6.97 -2.75
CA PHE A 144 3.06 7.02 -3.29
C PHE A 144 2.72 5.77 -4.10
N SER A 145 3.62 5.28 -4.96
CA SER A 145 3.40 4.04 -5.73
C SER A 145 3.23 2.83 -4.81
N LEU A 146 4.01 2.72 -3.73
CA LEU A 146 3.85 1.65 -2.73
C LEU A 146 2.54 1.80 -1.94
N LEU A 147 2.12 3.01 -1.57
CA LEU A 147 0.81 3.26 -0.95
C LEU A 147 -0.33 2.80 -1.87
N VAL A 148 -0.30 3.18 -3.15
CA VAL A 148 -1.29 2.78 -4.16
C VAL A 148 -1.36 1.26 -4.29
N LEU A 149 -0.19 0.58 -4.35
CA LEU A 149 -0.11 -0.87 -4.46
C LEU A 149 -0.76 -1.58 -3.26
N HIS A 150 -0.43 -1.16 -2.02
CA HIS A 150 -0.97 -1.77 -0.81
C HIS A 150 -2.44 -1.42 -0.57
N MET A 151 -2.86 -0.20 -0.93
CA MET A 151 -4.27 0.18 -0.98
C MET A 151 -5.05 -0.71 -1.95
N TRP A 152 -4.53 -0.93 -3.16
CA TRP A 152 -5.16 -1.82 -4.14
C TRP A 152 -5.31 -3.25 -3.60
N LEU A 153 -4.26 -3.83 -3.00
CA LEU A 153 -4.31 -5.17 -2.40
C LEU A 153 -5.46 -5.30 -1.38
N VAL A 154 -5.58 -4.34 -0.47
CA VAL A 154 -6.63 -4.33 0.57
C VAL A 154 -8.02 -4.10 -0.04
N LEU A 155 -8.17 -3.13 -0.94
CA LEU A 155 -9.46 -2.82 -1.57
C LEU A 155 -9.95 -3.99 -2.45
N ARG A 156 -9.03 -4.67 -3.15
CA ARG A 156 -9.34 -5.86 -3.93
C ARG A 156 -9.94 -6.96 -3.05
N ARG A 157 -9.29 -7.27 -1.92
CA ARG A 157 -9.80 -8.27 -0.97
C ARG A 157 -11.13 -7.85 -0.35
N LEU A 158 -11.28 -6.58 0.04
CA LEU A 158 -12.54 -6.06 0.60
C LEU A 158 -13.71 -6.15 -0.39
N LYS A 159 -13.47 -6.00 -1.69
CA LYS A 159 -14.51 -6.11 -2.71
C LYS A 159 -15.20 -7.48 -2.69
N GLU A 160 -14.49 -8.54 -2.30
CA GLU A 160 -15.04 -9.90 -2.18
C GLU A 160 -16.06 -10.02 -1.04
N GLU A 161 -16.06 -9.09 -0.08
CA GLU A 161 -17.03 -9.01 1.02
C GLU A 161 -18.33 -8.26 0.64
N GLY A 162 -18.53 -8.01 -0.66
CA GLY A 162 -19.73 -7.42 -1.22
C GLY A 162 -19.97 -5.98 -0.76
N LYS A 163 -21.24 -5.64 -0.51
CA LYS A 163 -21.66 -4.26 -0.20
C LYS A 163 -21.01 -3.70 1.07
N ASP A 164 -20.84 -4.54 2.09
CA ASP A 164 -20.20 -4.12 3.35
C ASP A 164 -18.71 -3.81 3.12
N GLY A 165 -18.01 -4.63 2.34
CA GLY A 165 -16.61 -4.38 1.98
C GLY A 165 -16.40 -3.13 1.13
N VAL A 166 -17.28 -2.88 0.15
CA VAL A 166 -17.26 -1.64 -0.66
C VAL A 166 -17.49 -0.41 0.23
N LYS A 167 -18.44 -0.48 1.17
CA LYS A 167 -18.70 0.62 2.12
C LYS A 167 -17.51 0.84 3.05
N PHE A 168 -16.90 -0.22 3.55
CA PHE A 168 -15.73 -0.12 4.43
C PHE A 168 -14.50 0.43 3.69
N GLY A 169 -14.25 -0.02 2.46
CA GLY A 169 -13.19 0.51 1.60
C GLY A 169 -13.31 2.00 1.31
N GLN A 170 -14.53 2.55 1.28
CA GLN A 170 -14.74 4.00 1.16
C GLN A 170 -14.16 4.77 2.35
N TYR A 171 -14.34 4.28 3.58
CA TYR A 171 -13.75 4.91 4.76
C TYR A 171 -12.21 4.87 4.72
N ILE A 172 -11.62 3.76 4.26
CA ILE A 172 -10.15 3.67 4.10
C ILE A 172 -9.67 4.65 3.03
N TYR A 173 -10.37 4.75 1.90
CA TYR A 173 -10.03 5.69 0.82
C TYR A 173 -10.12 7.15 1.27
N GLU A 174 -11.09 7.52 2.11
CA GLU A 174 -11.18 8.85 2.70
C GLU A 174 -9.97 9.17 3.57
N THR A 175 -9.58 8.25 4.47
CA THR A 175 -8.36 8.38 5.28
C THR A 175 -7.10 8.48 4.42
N TYR A 176 -7.00 7.65 3.37
CA TYR A 176 -5.91 7.69 2.39
C TYR A 176 -5.79 9.04 1.68
N ASN A 177 -6.91 9.59 1.16
CA ASN A 177 -6.85 10.88 0.46
C ASN A 177 -6.37 12.01 1.37
N HIS A 178 -6.82 12.01 2.63
CA HIS A 178 -6.38 13.00 3.59
C HIS A 178 -4.87 12.88 3.87
N ASP A 179 -4.36 11.67 4.07
CA ASP A 179 -2.91 11.45 4.24
C ASP A 179 -2.10 11.85 3.00
N VAL A 180 -2.57 11.50 1.80
CA VAL A 180 -1.90 11.93 0.55
C VAL A 180 -1.90 13.46 0.42
N GLU A 181 -3.00 14.13 0.73
CA GLU A 181 -3.07 15.59 0.74
C GLU A 181 -2.04 16.21 1.69
N LEU A 182 -1.92 15.66 2.91
CA LEU A 182 -0.91 16.09 3.89
C LEU A 182 0.52 15.83 3.39
N ARG A 183 0.78 14.68 2.76
CA ARG A 183 2.11 14.36 2.18
C ARG A 183 2.47 15.30 1.03
N VAL A 184 1.51 15.66 0.17
CA VAL A 184 1.71 16.63 -0.92
C VAL A 184 1.97 18.04 -0.38
N SER A 185 1.21 18.46 0.64
CA SER A 185 1.42 19.76 1.28
C SER A 185 2.80 19.85 1.92
N LYS A 186 3.24 18.79 2.63
CA LYS A 186 4.58 18.69 3.21
C LYS A 186 5.70 18.69 2.15
N ALA A 187 5.44 18.18 0.95
CA ALA A 187 6.38 18.24 -0.17
C ALA A 187 6.48 19.64 -0.82
N GLY A 188 5.80 20.66 -0.27
CA GLY A 188 5.94 22.07 -0.69
C GLY A 188 4.97 22.51 -1.79
N VAL A 189 3.95 21.72 -2.10
CA VAL A 189 3.06 21.95 -3.26
C VAL A 189 1.70 22.52 -2.83
N ASN A 190 1.71 23.67 -2.17
CA ASN A 190 0.48 24.27 -1.62
C ASN A 190 -0.35 25.04 -2.65
N LEU A 191 0.28 25.76 -3.59
CA LEU A 191 -0.41 26.65 -4.53
C LEU A 191 -1.20 25.92 -5.65
N LEU A 192 -1.03 24.60 -5.79
CA LEU A 192 -1.70 23.79 -6.81
C LEU A 192 -2.26 22.48 -6.27
N LEU A 193 -2.46 22.37 -4.95
CA LEU A 193 -2.85 21.15 -4.25
C LEU A 193 -4.04 20.44 -4.93
N THR A 194 -5.10 21.19 -5.27
CA THR A 194 -6.29 20.64 -5.96
C THR A 194 -5.96 20.01 -7.31
N LYS A 195 -5.06 20.61 -8.10
CA LYS A 195 -4.65 20.06 -9.40
C LYS A 195 -3.82 18.79 -9.21
N TRP A 196 -2.92 18.80 -8.23
CA TRP A 196 -2.11 17.64 -7.87
C TRP A 196 -2.95 16.48 -7.37
N MET A 197 -3.88 16.73 -6.45
CA MET A 197 -4.78 15.70 -5.94
C MET A 197 -5.62 15.05 -7.04
N LYS A 198 -6.09 15.81 -8.04
CA LYS A 198 -6.79 15.25 -9.20
C LYS A 198 -5.91 14.33 -10.04
N GLU A 199 -4.63 14.68 -10.23
CA GLU A 199 -3.70 13.84 -10.98
C GLU A 199 -3.34 12.57 -10.19
N LEU A 200 -3.07 12.69 -8.89
CA LEU A 200 -2.82 11.54 -8.02
C LEU A 200 -4.03 10.59 -7.96
N GLU A 201 -5.25 11.13 -7.92
CA GLU A 201 -6.49 10.35 -8.01
C GLU A 201 -6.55 9.56 -9.34
N LYS A 202 -6.21 10.20 -10.47
CA LYS A 202 -6.16 9.54 -11.78
C LYS A 202 -5.12 8.44 -11.83
N ILE A 203 -3.93 8.68 -11.27
CA ILE A 203 -2.86 7.66 -11.18
C ILE A 203 -3.31 6.49 -10.31
N PHE A 204 -3.94 6.75 -9.17
CA PHE A 204 -4.47 5.72 -8.28
C PHE A 204 -5.45 4.80 -8.99
N TYR A 205 -6.49 5.34 -9.64
CA TYR A 205 -7.48 4.52 -10.34
C TYR A 205 -6.91 3.83 -11.59
N GLY A 206 -6.00 4.49 -12.32
CA GLY A 206 -5.31 3.87 -13.44
C GLY A 206 -4.48 2.65 -13.00
N ASN A 207 -3.82 2.73 -11.85
CA ASN A 207 -3.05 1.64 -11.29
C ASN A 207 -3.92 0.47 -10.83
N ILE A 208 -5.06 0.72 -10.18
CA ILE A 208 -6.00 -0.34 -9.78
C ILE A 208 -6.37 -1.22 -10.99
N VAL A 209 -6.73 -0.60 -12.12
CA VAL A 209 -7.10 -1.34 -13.33
C VAL A 209 -5.93 -2.13 -13.89
N LYS A 210 -4.73 -1.54 -13.94
CA LYS A 210 -3.52 -2.22 -14.42
C LYS A 210 -3.16 -3.41 -13.55
N TYR A 211 -3.19 -3.26 -12.22
CA TYR A 211 -2.88 -4.34 -11.28
C TYR A 211 -3.93 -5.45 -11.33
N ASP A 212 -5.23 -5.11 -11.38
CA ASP A 212 -6.30 -6.11 -11.52
C ASP A 212 -6.16 -6.93 -12.81
N THR A 213 -5.80 -6.28 -13.92
CA THR A 213 -5.57 -6.95 -15.20
C THR A 213 -4.33 -7.84 -15.14
N ALA A 214 -3.23 -7.36 -14.56
CA ALA A 214 -1.96 -8.07 -14.54
C ALA A 214 -1.90 -9.27 -13.57
N ILE A 215 -2.90 -9.41 -12.70
CA ILE A 215 -3.05 -10.57 -11.80
C ILE A 215 -4.26 -11.44 -12.16
N SER A 216 -4.95 -11.15 -13.27
CA SER A 216 -6.08 -11.97 -13.69
C SER A 216 -5.62 -13.38 -14.09
N PRO A 217 -6.52 -14.39 -14.05
CA PRO A 217 -6.18 -15.76 -14.48
C PRO A 217 -5.66 -15.85 -15.92
N GLU A 218 -6.05 -14.90 -16.77
CA GLU A 218 -5.67 -14.81 -18.19
C GLU A 218 -4.35 -14.07 -18.43
N ALA A 219 -3.79 -13.43 -17.40
CA ALA A 219 -2.56 -12.64 -17.50
C ALA A 219 -1.31 -13.52 -17.65
N SER A 220 -0.34 -13.02 -18.41
CA SER A 220 1.00 -13.62 -18.47
C SER A 220 1.74 -13.44 -17.14
N GLN A 221 2.71 -14.33 -16.87
CA GLN A 221 3.59 -14.20 -15.71
C GLN A 221 4.35 -12.87 -15.69
N ASP A 222 4.66 -12.31 -16.87
CA ASP A 222 5.41 -11.07 -17.01
C ASP A 222 4.54 -9.81 -16.92
N ASP A 223 3.21 -9.91 -17.02
CA ASP A 223 2.33 -8.73 -17.05
C ASP A 223 2.44 -7.92 -15.76
N LEU A 224 2.45 -8.60 -14.60
CA LEU A 224 2.62 -7.92 -13.32
C LEU A 224 4.01 -7.32 -13.16
N VAL A 225 5.05 -8.00 -13.66
CA VAL A 225 6.43 -7.49 -13.65
C VAL A 225 6.51 -6.19 -14.45
N ASN A 226 5.93 -6.19 -15.65
CA ASN A 226 5.87 -5.02 -16.54
C ASN A 226 5.07 -3.86 -15.93
N VAL A 227 3.93 -4.16 -15.31
CA VAL A 227 3.10 -3.15 -14.63
C VAL A 227 3.84 -2.58 -13.41
N ILE A 228 4.52 -3.39 -12.61
CA ILE A 228 5.31 -2.90 -11.47
C ILE A 228 6.48 -2.06 -11.93
N TRP A 229 7.23 -2.49 -12.96
CA TRP A 229 8.28 -1.69 -13.58
C TRP A 229 7.76 -0.30 -13.96
N ARG A 230 6.70 -0.25 -14.77
CA ARG A 230 6.13 0.99 -15.31
C ARG A 230 5.60 1.96 -14.25
N ASN A 231 5.09 1.49 -13.12
CA ASN A 231 4.41 2.35 -12.14
C ASN A 231 5.20 2.57 -10.85
N VAL A 232 6.19 1.74 -10.54
CA VAL A 232 6.99 1.85 -9.30
C VAL A 232 8.42 2.30 -9.59
N TYR A 233 9.08 1.71 -10.60
CA TYR A 233 10.51 1.92 -10.85
C TYR A 233 10.78 2.93 -11.96
N ALA A 234 10.12 2.78 -13.10
CA ALA A 234 10.39 3.58 -14.29
C ALA A 234 9.95 5.04 -14.13
N ASP A 235 10.78 5.96 -14.61
CA ASP A 235 10.36 7.32 -14.96
C ASP A 235 9.77 7.35 -16.38
N GLU A 236 9.04 8.41 -16.70
CA GLU A 236 8.48 8.61 -18.03
C GLU A 236 9.60 8.69 -19.08
N GLY A 237 9.52 7.85 -20.12
CA GLY A 237 10.55 7.76 -21.14
C GLY A 237 11.74 6.85 -20.78
N SER A 238 11.67 6.12 -19.66
CA SER A 238 12.69 5.12 -19.35
C SER A 238 12.74 4.04 -20.44
N GLU A 239 13.97 3.60 -20.73
CA GLU A 239 14.23 2.42 -21.55
C GLU A 239 13.57 1.16 -20.93
N PRO A 240 13.44 0.08 -21.73
CA PRO A 240 13.01 -1.21 -21.20
C PRO A 240 13.81 -1.62 -19.97
N MET A 241 13.16 -2.34 -19.05
CA MET A 241 13.77 -2.84 -17.81
C MET A 241 15.13 -3.50 -18.11
N ASP A 242 16.19 -2.98 -17.50
CA ASP A 242 17.54 -3.50 -17.69
C ASP A 242 17.81 -4.73 -16.80
N ALA A 243 18.94 -5.38 -17.04
CA ALA A 243 19.36 -6.57 -16.30
C ALA A 243 19.60 -6.31 -14.80
N ALA A 244 19.93 -5.06 -14.43
CA ALA A 244 20.24 -4.70 -13.04
C ALA A 244 18.96 -4.52 -12.20
N ALA A 245 17.92 -3.91 -12.76
CA ALA A 245 16.65 -3.69 -12.07
C ALA A 245 15.76 -4.95 -12.04
N THR A 246 15.91 -5.85 -13.03
CA THR A 246 15.05 -7.04 -13.21
C THR A 246 14.84 -7.86 -11.93
N PRO A 247 15.88 -8.22 -11.13
CA PRO A 247 15.68 -9.03 -9.92
C PRO A 247 14.78 -8.37 -8.87
N ALA A 248 14.91 -7.05 -8.65
CA ALA A 248 14.14 -6.31 -7.67
C ALA A 248 12.66 -6.15 -8.10
N VAL A 249 12.43 -5.86 -9.38
CA VAL A 249 11.07 -5.78 -9.95
C VAL A 249 10.36 -7.12 -9.86
N GLN A 250 11.04 -8.21 -10.23
CA GLN A 250 10.50 -9.56 -10.12
C GLN A 250 10.21 -9.94 -8.66
N ALA A 251 11.07 -9.53 -7.71
CA ALA A 251 10.84 -9.77 -6.29
C ALA A 251 9.60 -9.03 -5.78
N LEU A 252 9.40 -7.76 -6.16
CA LEU A 252 8.21 -7.00 -5.80
C LEU A 252 6.94 -7.60 -6.46
N ALA A 253 7.04 -8.12 -7.67
CA ALA A 253 5.94 -8.83 -8.33
C ALA A 253 5.56 -10.13 -7.61
N ARG A 254 6.56 -10.94 -7.19
CA ARG A 254 6.33 -12.14 -6.38
C ARG A 254 5.71 -11.79 -5.02
N TYR A 255 6.24 -10.77 -4.34
CA TYR A 255 5.65 -10.24 -3.11
C TYR A 255 4.19 -9.85 -3.31
N THR A 256 3.89 -9.09 -4.37
CA THR A 256 2.53 -8.62 -4.67
C THR A 256 1.55 -9.79 -4.87
N ARG A 257 1.92 -10.82 -5.64
CA ARG A 257 1.08 -12.03 -5.83
C ARG A 257 0.89 -12.79 -4.52
N ARG A 258 1.97 -12.91 -3.74
CA ARG A 258 1.93 -13.58 -2.45
C ARG A 258 1.01 -12.84 -1.48
N GLU A 259 1.14 -11.53 -1.33
CA GLU A 259 0.29 -10.74 -0.44
C GLU A 259 -1.17 -10.78 -0.87
N ALA A 260 -1.47 -10.75 -2.18
CA ALA A 260 -2.84 -10.91 -2.67
C ALA A 260 -3.44 -12.26 -2.24
N THR A 261 -2.64 -13.34 -2.32
CA THR A 261 -3.06 -14.68 -1.88
C THR A 261 -3.17 -14.76 -0.35
N CYS A 262 -2.26 -14.14 0.38
CA CYS A 262 -2.33 -14.10 1.84
C CYS A 262 -3.54 -13.33 2.36
N LEU A 263 -3.88 -12.21 1.71
CA LEU A 263 -5.08 -11.44 2.02
C LEU A 263 -6.35 -12.23 1.71
N SER A 264 -6.39 -13.02 0.62
CA SER A 264 -7.55 -13.90 0.34
C SER A 264 -7.72 -15.00 1.40
N LEU A 265 -6.62 -15.47 1.99
CA LEU A 265 -6.62 -16.40 3.13
C LEU A 265 -6.89 -15.71 4.49
N THR A 266 -6.88 -14.38 4.53
CA THR A 266 -7.13 -13.62 5.76
C THR A 266 -8.63 -13.48 5.99
N ASP A 267 -9.06 -13.78 7.21
CA ASP A 267 -10.47 -13.75 7.56
C ASP A 267 -11.03 -12.31 7.55
N LYS A 268 -12.34 -12.22 7.35
CA LYS A 268 -13.06 -10.96 7.27
C LYS A 268 -12.90 -10.11 8.52
N GLU A 269 -12.92 -10.72 9.71
CA GLU A 269 -12.90 -10.00 10.97
C GLU A 269 -11.54 -9.34 11.20
N ALA A 270 -10.45 -10.07 10.96
CA ALA A 270 -9.09 -9.53 10.98
C ALA A 270 -8.91 -8.37 9.99
N LEU A 271 -9.46 -8.50 8.78
CA LEU A 271 -9.40 -7.46 7.76
C LEU A 271 -10.19 -6.20 8.16
N PHE A 272 -11.42 -6.34 8.66
CA PHE A 272 -12.28 -5.20 9.03
C PHE A 272 -11.84 -4.51 10.32
N SER A 273 -11.17 -5.23 11.21
CA SER A 273 -10.62 -4.65 12.46
C SER A 273 -9.20 -4.10 12.30
N GLY A 274 -8.53 -4.34 11.17
CA GLY A 274 -7.12 -3.98 11.00
C GLY A 274 -6.17 -4.88 11.80
N ASN A 275 -6.63 -6.06 12.23
CA ASN A 275 -5.86 -7.07 12.94
C ASN A 275 -5.12 -8.02 11.97
N PHE A 276 -4.43 -7.44 11.00
CA PHE A 276 -3.54 -8.15 10.08
C PHE A 276 -2.22 -7.40 9.94
N LYS A 277 -1.21 -8.06 9.39
CA LYS A 277 0.11 -7.46 9.12
C LYS A 277 0.67 -8.02 7.82
N PHE A 278 1.06 -7.12 6.90
CA PHE A 278 1.77 -7.50 5.67
C PHE A 278 3.04 -8.29 5.97
N THR A 279 3.42 -9.18 5.05
CA THR A 279 4.62 -10.01 5.21
C THR A 279 5.85 -9.13 5.40
N THR A 280 6.70 -9.48 6.36
CA THR A 280 7.95 -8.74 6.59
C THR A 280 8.95 -9.07 5.49
N VAL A 281 9.55 -8.05 4.90
CA VAL A 281 10.44 -8.17 3.73
C VAL A 281 11.88 -8.55 4.08
N VAL A 282 12.28 -8.46 5.36
CA VAL A 282 13.58 -8.92 5.86
C VAL A 282 13.38 -10.18 6.73
N PRO A 283 14.23 -11.21 6.60
CA PRO A 283 14.22 -12.34 7.53
C PRO A 283 14.45 -11.81 8.95
N THR A 284 13.49 -12.06 9.84
CA THR A 284 13.68 -11.75 11.26
C THR A 284 14.84 -12.59 11.76
N VAL A 285 15.98 -11.98 12.06
CA VAL A 285 17.01 -12.65 12.87
C VAL A 285 16.33 -12.94 14.21
N PRO A 286 16.16 -14.22 14.62
CA PRO A 286 15.56 -14.50 15.91
C PRO A 286 16.44 -13.85 16.98
N SER A 287 15.85 -13.01 17.83
CA SER A 287 16.52 -12.43 18.99
C SER A 287 17.19 -13.57 19.79
N PRO A 288 18.45 -13.42 20.22
CA PRO A 288 19.10 -14.44 21.03
C PRO A 288 18.25 -14.68 22.28
N VAL A 289 17.76 -15.91 22.41
CA VAL A 289 17.08 -16.39 23.61
C VAL A 289 18.02 -16.13 24.77
N LYS A 290 17.63 -15.24 25.69
CA LYS A 290 18.37 -14.97 26.91
C LYS A 290 18.32 -16.26 27.74
N GLN A 291 19.39 -17.05 27.69
CA GLN A 291 19.53 -18.22 28.55
C GLN A 291 19.43 -17.75 30.02
N PRO A 292 18.67 -18.44 30.89
CA PRO A 292 18.66 -18.13 32.30
C PRO A 292 20.07 -18.32 32.87
N SER A 293 20.55 -17.32 33.61
CA SER A 293 21.83 -17.41 34.35
C SER A 293 21.84 -18.66 35.22
N PRO A 294 22.94 -19.42 35.26
CA PRO A 294 23.11 -20.45 36.27
C PRO A 294 23.13 -19.78 37.64
N ALA A 295 22.28 -20.27 38.54
CA ALA A 295 22.30 -19.90 39.94
C ALA A 295 23.69 -20.20 40.52
N GLN A 296 24.30 -19.21 41.17
CA GLN A 296 25.41 -19.39 42.10
C GLN A 296 24.83 -19.42 43.51
#